data_AF-A0A9J7BV33-F1
#
_entry.id   AF-A0A9J7BV33-F1
#
_cell.length_a   1.000
_cell.length_b   1.000
_cell.length_c   1.000
_cell.angle_alpha   90.00
_cell.angle_beta   90.00
_cell.angle_gamma   90.00
#
_symmetry.space_group_name_H-M   'P 1'
#
loop_
_entity.id
_entity.type
_entity.pdbx_description
1 polymer ?
#
loop_
_entity_poly.entity_id
_entity_poly.type
_entity_poly.pdbx_seq_one_letter_code
_entity_poly.pdbx_strand_id
1 'polypeptide(L)'
;MPKTTRWLLSLSAACAFAALPAFAQQDKSEDPELREMEQYTLTMENLTRWMDVMVSLQPVANSHPDDLKALEIDGDKDESLDQLAKKISAVPALVDAMAKHGFTPRQFVLEEMVLFQASMAAAMMPAGANEAELAHKAHVNPANVAFVRQHKDEIEAMQKKYAPQGGDDSNQ
;
A
#
# COMPACT_ATOMS: atom_id res chain seq x y z
N MET A 1 -36.31 47.40 -59.01
CA MET A 1 -37.69 47.88 -58.69
C MET A 1 -38.67 46.98 -59.43
N PRO A 2 -39.91 46.72 -58.95
CA PRO A 2 -40.46 46.91 -57.59
C PRO A 2 -39.76 45.98 -56.56
N LYS A 3 -40.40 45.33 -55.56
CA LYS A 3 -41.11 45.84 -54.35
C LYS A 3 -40.90 44.85 -53.18
N THR A 4 -41.28 45.24 -51.97
CA THR A 4 -41.22 44.48 -50.70
C THR A 4 -42.58 43.97 -50.23
N THR A 5 -42.65 42.80 -49.59
CA THR A 5 -43.63 42.53 -48.50
C THR A 5 -43.00 41.63 -47.43
N ARG A 6 -42.99 42.08 -46.17
CA ARG A 6 -42.57 41.30 -45.00
C ARG A 6 -43.79 40.58 -44.42
N TRP A 7 -43.62 39.33 -43.99
CA TRP A 7 -44.44 38.76 -42.91
C TRP A 7 -43.50 38.06 -41.92
N LEU A 8 -43.53 38.52 -40.67
CA LEU A 8 -42.83 37.90 -39.56
C LEU A 8 -43.73 36.80 -38.99
N LEU A 9 -43.20 35.59 -38.89
CA LEU A 9 -43.80 34.50 -38.11
C LEU A 9 -42.77 34.05 -37.09
N SER A 10 -43.06 34.37 -35.82
CA SER A 10 -42.20 34.10 -34.68
C SER A 10 -42.09 32.59 -34.44
N LEU A 11 -40.89 32.04 -34.52
CA LEU A 11 -40.64 30.66 -34.12
C LEU A 11 -40.13 30.64 -32.67
N SER A 12 -41.02 30.35 -31.73
CA SER A 12 -40.68 30.23 -30.31
C SER A 12 -39.73 29.05 -30.09
N ALA A 13 -38.50 29.33 -29.65
CA ALA A 13 -37.54 28.32 -29.25
C ALA A 13 -37.93 27.74 -27.87
N ALA A 14 -38.67 26.63 -27.87
CA ALA A 14 -38.94 25.86 -26.66
C ALA A 14 -37.69 25.02 -26.30
N CYS A 15 -36.81 25.56 -25.46
CA CYS A 15 -35.72 24.80 -24.86
C CYS A 15 -36.27 23.77 -23.87
N ALA A 16 -36.54 22.56 -24.37
CA ALA A 16 -36.82 21.41 -23.53
C ALA A 16 -35.53 20.97 -22.81
N PHE A 17 -35.33 21.47 -21.58
CA PHE A 17 -34.34 20.92 -20.66
C PHE A 17 -34.78 19.50 -20.27
N ALA A 18 -34.19 18.50 -20.93
CA ALA A 18 -34.28 17.12 -20.47
C ALA A 18 -33.50 17.00 -19.15
N ALA A 19 -34.24 16.99 -18.03
CA ALA A 19 -33.68 16.67 -16.73
C ALA A 19 -33.28 15.19 -16.71
N LEU A 20 -32.04 14.89 -17.13
CA LEU A 20 -31.43 13.61 -16.85
C LEU A 20 -31.34 13.46 -15.32
N PRO A 21 -31.87 12.38 -14.73
CA PRO A 21 -31.57 12.08 -13.34
C PRO A 21 -30.08 11.77 -13.26
N ALA A 22 -29.30 12.72 -12.77
CA ALA A 22 -27.95 12.49 -12.28
C ALA A 22 -28.04 11.62 -11.02
N PHE A 23 -28.41 10.35 -11.20
CA PHE A 23 -27.94 9.30 -10.32
C PHE A 23 -26.43 9.30 -10.47
N ALA A 24 -25.78 10.07 -9.60
CA ALA A 24 -24.48 9.69 -9.10
C ALA A 24 -24.67 8.30 -8.48
N GLN A 25 -24.51 7.26 -9.31
CA GLN A 25 -23.89 6.03 -8.87
C GLN A 25 -22.51 6.42 -8.36
N GLN A 26 -22.49 6.87 -7.11
CA GLN A 26 -21.35 6.71 -6.25
C GLN A 26 -21.22 5.20 -6.03
N ASP A 27 -20.71 4.53 -7.06
CA ASP A 27 -20.10 3.23 -6.87
C ASP A 27 -19.17 3.39 -5.68
N LYS A 28 -19.24 2.42 -4.76
CA LYS A 28 -18.12 2.14 -3.88
C LYS A 28 -17.01 1.65 -4.81
N SER A 29 -16.29 2.58 -5.42
CA SER A 29 -15.05 2.29 -6.13
C SER A 29 -14.19 1.51 -5.16
N GLU A 30 -13.95 0.24 -5.47
CA GLU A 30 -13.07 -0.63 -4.67
C GLU A 30 -11.78 0.15 -4.39
N ASP A 31 -11.40 0.20 -3.12
CA ASP A 31 -10.30 1.02 -2.64
C ASP A 31 -9.05 0.77 -3.51
N PRO A 32 -8.53 1.80 -4.22
CA PRO A 32 -7.38 1.64 -5.09
C PRO A 32 -6.14 1.11 -4.37
N GLU A 33 -5.96 1.45 -3.09
CA GLU A 33 -4.84 0.95 -2.29
C GLU A 33 -5.04 -0.54 -1.96
N LEU A 34 -6.25 -0.93 -1.54
CA LEU A 34 -6.59 -2.34 -1.31
C LEU A 34 -6.38 -3.19 -2.57
N ARG A 35 -6.84 -2.70 -3.72
CA ARG A 35 -6.67 -3.39 -5.02
C ARG A 35 -5.19 -3.54 -5.39
N GLU A 36 -4.36 -2.54 -5.12
CA GLU A 36 -2.92 -2.62 -5.35
C GLU A 36 -2.28 -3.68 -4.46
N MET A 37 -2.66 -3.76 -3.18
CA MET A 37 -2.19 -4.79 -2.24
C MET A 37 -2.64 -6.20 -2.62
N GLU A 38 -3.88 -6.37 -3.07
CA GLU A 38 -4.42 -7.64 -3.60
C GLU A 38 -3.71 -8.09 -4.89
N GLN A 39 -3.16 -7.17 -5.68
CA GLN A 39 -2.44 -7.45 -6.93
C GLN A 39 -0.91 -7.57 -6.74
N TYR A 40 -0.36 -6.98 -5.69
CA TYR A 40 1.07 -7.05 -5.40
C TYR A 40 1.50 -8.49 -5.13
N THR A 41 2.68 -8.89 -5.62
CA THR A 41 3.21 -10.25 -5.44
C THR A 41 4.56 -10.19 -4.74
N LEU A 42 4.65 -10.81 -3.57
CA LEU A 42 5.89 -10.94 -2.81
C LEU A 42 6.87 -11.84 -3.56
N THR A 43 8.16 -11.51 -3.46
CA THR A 43 9.25 -12.31 -4.01
C THR A 43 10.45 -12.29 -3.07
N MET A 44 11.27 -13.34 -3.10
CA MET A 44 12.51 -13.36 -2.32
C MET A 44 13.48 -12.24 -2.73
N GLU A 45 13.42 -11.77 -3.98
CA GLU A 45 14.22 -10.62 -4.44
C GLU A 45 13.78 -9.32 -3.76
N ASN A 46 12.48 -9.00 -3.79
CA ASN A 46 11.97 -7.78 -3.16
C ASN A 46 12.16 -7.83 -1.64
N LEU A 47 11.87 -8.96 -1.01
CA LEU A 47 12.05 -9.15 0.42
C LEU A 47 13.53 -9.01 0.83
N THR A 48 14.47 -9.58 0.06
CA THR A 48 15.90 -9.40 0.33
C THR A 48 16.30 -7.92 0.23
N ARG A 49 15.86 -7.22 -0.82
CA ARG A 49 16.13 -5.78 -0.99
C ARG A 49 15.48 -4.95 0.12
N TRP A 50 14.30 -5.34 0.62
CA TRP A 50 13.62 -4.67 1.73
C TRP A 50 14.38 -4.86 3.05
N MET A 51 14.86 -6.08 3.33
CA MET A 51 15.75 -6.32 4.47
C MET A 51 17.05 -5.52 4.37
N ASP A 52 17.65 -5.41 3.16
CA ASP A 52 18.86 -4.61 2.97
C ASP A 52 18.60 -3.11 3.20
N VAL A 53 17.40 -2.59 2.87
CA VAL A 53 16.99 -1.23 3.30
C VAL A 53 17.01 -1.14 4.83
N MET A 54 16.37 -2.07 5.54
CA MET A 54 16.34 -2.08 7.02
C MET A 54 17.74 -2.12 7.65
N VAL A 55 18.70 -2.82 7.04
CA VAL A 55 20.12 -2.77 7.44
C VAL A 55 20.74 -1.42 7.14
N SER A 56 20.51 -0.86 5.96
CA SER A 56 21.04 0.45 5.54
C SER A 56 20.50 1.63 6.37
N LEU A 57 19.42 1.40 7.12
CA LEU A 57 18.83 2.35 8.08
C LEU A 57 19.47 2.29 9.48
N GLN A 58 20.27 1.27 9.82
CA GLN A 58 20.96 1.21 11.13
C GLN A 58 21.89 2.42 11.40
N PRO A 59 22.65 2.96 10.42
CA PRO A 59 23.41 4.20 10.62
C PRO A 59 22.51 5.42 10.85
N VAL A 60 21.31 5.45 10.26
CA VAL A 60 20.30 6.50 10.49
C VAL A 60 19.78 6.38 11.93
N ALA A 61 19.46 5.16 12.39
CA ALA A 61 19.06 4.87 13.77
C ALA A 61 20.05 5.43 14.81
N ASN A 62 21.35 5.26 14.55
CA ASN A 62 22.42 5.68 15.44
C ASN A 62 22.71 7.20 15.41
N SER A 63 22.40 7.87 14.30
CA SER A 63 22.77 9.29 14.09
C SER A 63 21.59 10.25 14.27
N HIS A 64 20.40 9.78 13.88
CA HIS A 64 19.14 10.53 13.86
C HIS A 64 17.99 9.59 14.28
N PRO A 65 17.91 9.17 15.56
CA PRO A 65 16.87 8.24 16.00
C PRO A 65 15.44 8.80 15.84
N ASP A 66 15.26 10.11 15.91
CA ASP A 66 13.96 10.77 15.68
C ASP A 66 13.48 10.64 14.22
N ASP A 67 14.40 10.52 13.24
CA ASP A 67 14.06 10.36 11.83
C ASP A 67 13.35 9.03 11.55
N LEU A 68 13.64 7.99 12.35
CA LEU A 68 12.97 6.69 12.21
C LEU A 68 11.49 6.72 12.58
N LYS A 69 11.00 7.74 13.29
CA LYS A 69 9.56 7.90 13.59
C LYS A 69 8.71 8.06 12.33
N ALA A 70 9.32 8.41 11.19
CA ALA A 70 8.63 8.43 9.90
C ALA A 70 8.34 7.02 9.35
N LEU A 71 8.99 5.98 9.88
CA LEU A 71 8.74 4.55 9.58
C LEU A 71 7.74 3.92 10.55
N GLU A 72 7.35 4.60 11.64
CA GLU A 72 6.36 4.09 12.58
C GLU A 72 4.96 4.10 11.93
N ILE A 73 4.51 2.92 11.52
CA ILE A 73 3.15 2.69 11.03
C ILE A 73 2.24 2.48 12.25
N ASP A 74 1.40 3.48 12.52
CA ASP A 74 0.49 3.45 13.66
C ASP A 74 -0.78 2.67 13.31
N GLY A 75 -0.87 1.43 13.80
CA GLY A 75 -2.00 0.54 13.53
C GLY A 75 -3.35 0.99 14.12
N ASP A 76 -3.38 1.99 15.00
CA ASP A 76 -4.61 2.63 15.48
C ASP A 76 -5.08 3.78 14.57
N LYS A 77 -4.31 4.11 13.52
CA LYS A 77 -4.66 5.12 12.51
C LYS A 77 -4.88 4.47 11.14
N ASP A 78 -6.00 4.80 10.50
CA ASP A 78 -6.26 4.48 9.09
C ASP A 78 -5.40 5.34 8.15
N GLU A 79 -4.07 5.15 8.18
CA GLU A 79 -3.13 5.88 7.32
C GLU A 79 -2.95 5.17 5.98
N SER A 80 -3.21 5.92 4.90
CA SER A 80 -3.08 5.43 3.54
C SER A 80 -1.61 5.18 3.16
N LEU A 81 -1.34 4.26 2.24
CA LEU A 81 0.00 3.97 1.70
C LEU A 81 0.68 5.25 1.21
N ASP A 82 -0.11 6.13 0.61
CA ASP A 82 0.28 7.44 0.09
C ASP A 82 0.59 8.47 1.19
N GLN A 83 0.03 8.31 2.40
CA GLN A 83 0.33 9.15 3.57
C GLN A 83 1.60 8.69 4.28
N LEU A 84 1.74 7.38 4.48
CA LEU A 84 2.96 6.74 5.01
C LEU A 84 4.17 7.04 4.11
N ALA A 85 4.03 6.85 2.79
CA ALA A 85 5.07 7.21 1.83
C ALA A 85 5.49 8.69 1.91
N LYS A 86 4.54 9.61 2.17
CA LYS A 86 4.81 11.05 2.34
C LYS A 86 5.56 11.35 3.64
N LYS A 87 5.24 10.67 4.75
CA LYS A 87 6.01 10.78 6.01
C LYS A 87 7.48 10.41 5.79
N ILE A 88 7.73 9.24 5.20
CA ILE A 88 9.07 8.74 4.89
C ILE A 88 9.79 9.69 3.93
N SER A 89 9.08 10.19 2.90
CA SER A 89 9.63 11.15 1.93
C SER A 89 10.01 12.51 2.53
N ALA A 90 9.51 12.86 3.72
CA ALA A 90 9.91 14.07 4.43
C ALA A 90 11.31 13.97 5.08
N VAL A 91 11.91 12.78 5.10
CA VAL A 91 13.22 12.50 5.70
C VAL A 91 14.21 12.06 4.62
N PRO A 92 15.10 12.95 4.13
CA PRO A 92 16.01 12.64 3.04
C PRO A 92 16.91 11.42 3.28
N ALA A 93 17.34 11.19 4.52
CA ALA A 93 18.17 10.04 4.88
C ALA A 93 17.47 8.69 4.65
N LEU A 94 16.14 8.62 4.85
CA LEU A 94 15.35 7.41 4.58
C LEU A 94 15.18 7.20 3.07
N VAL A 95 14.91 8.28 2.32
CA VAL A 95 14.77 8.25 0.86
C VAL A 95 16.08 7.77 0.21
N ASP A 96 17.22 8.32 0.63
CA ASP A 96 18.55 7.93 0.15
C ASP A 96 18.93 6.50 0.54
N ALA A 97 18.44 5.98 1.67
CA ALA A 97 18.61 4.60 2.06
C ALA A 97 17.80 3.66 1.15
N MET A 98 16.51 3.94 0.96
CA MET A 98 15.61 3.15 0.09
C MET A 98 16.08 3.15 -1.37
N ALA A 99 16.49 4.31 -1.89
CA ALA A 99 16.92 4.46 -3.28
C ALA A 99 18.15 3.60 -3.63
N LYS A 100 19.09 3.40 -2.68
CA LYS A 100 20.28 2.53 -2.87
C LYS A 100 19.92 1.07 -3.15
N HIS A 101 18.77 0.60 -2.66
CA HIS A 101 18.27 -0.77 -2.84
C HIS A 101 17.13 -0.85 -3.88
N GLY A 102 16.92 0.23 -4.64
CA GLY A 102 15.91 0.28 -5.70
C GLY A 102 14.47 0.29 -5.19
N PHE A 103 14.24 0.87 -4.00
CA PHE A 103 12.92 1.15 -3.45
C PHE A 103 12.62 2.65 -3.51
N THR A 104 11.39 2.98 -3.90
CA THR A 104 10.77 4.26 -3.51
C THR A 104 10.12 4.11 -2.13
N PRO A 105 9.90 5.22 -1.37
CA PRO A 105 9.16 5.17 -0.11
C PRO A 105 7.79 4.48 -0.21
N ARG A 106 7.08 4.66 -1.32
CA ARG A 106 5.77 4.03 -1.55
C ARG A 106 5.86 2.53 -1.79
N GLN A 107 6.86 2.07 -2.54
CA GLN A 107 7.11 0.63 -2.72
C GLN A 107 7.59 -0.04 -1.43
N PHE A 108 8.35 0.66 -0.59
CA PHE A 108 8.80 0.16 0.70
C PHE A 108 7.62 -0.12 1.64
N VAL A 109 6.71 0.85 1.79
CA VAL A 109 5.47 0.69 2.58
C VAL A 109 4.56 -0.39 1.99
N LEU A 110 4.42 -0.44 0.65
CA LEU A 110 3.60 -1.46 -0.01
C LEU A 110 4.12 -2.88 0.26
N GLU A 111 5.43 -3.12 0.12
CA GLU A 111 6.07 -4.41 0.45
C GLU A 111 5.84 -4.76 1.94
N GLU A 112 6.06 -3.82 2.84
CA GLU A 112 5.89 -4.02 4.29
C GLU A 112 4.45 -4.37 4.67
N MET A 113 3.47 -3.61 4.18
CA MET A 113 2.05 -3.83 4.47
C MET A 113 1.53 -5.13 3.86
N VAL A 114 1.96 -5.48 2.65
CA VAL A 114 1.59 -6.74 2.01
C VAL A 114 2.24 -7.94 2.72
N LEU A 115 3.50 -7.83 3.12
CA LEU A 115 4.19 -8.85 3.92
C LEU A 115 3.51 -9.04 5.29
N PHE A 116 3.13 -7.95 5.97
CA PHE A 116 2.43 -7.98 7.24
C PHE A 116 1.06 -8.66 7.11
N GLN A 117 0.23 -8.26 6.16
CA GLN A 117 -1.08 -8.86 5.92
C GLN A 117 -0.98 -10.35 5.54
N ALA A 118 -0.05 -10.71 4.66
CA ALA A 118 0.19 -12.10 4.27
C ALA A 118 0.66 -12.95 5.45
N SER A 119 1.54 -12.41 6.30
CA SER A 119 2.03 -13.09 7.50
C SER A 119 0.94 -13.27 8.56
N MET A 120 0.11 -12.25 8.78
CA MET A 120 -1.04 -12.34 9.69
C MET A 120 -2.07 -13.35 9.18
N ALA A 121 -2.42 -13.30 7.89
CA ALA A 121 -3.33 -14.27 7.27
C ALA A 121 -2.78 -15.70 7.37
N ALA A 122 -1.49 -15.91 7.10
CA ALA A 122 -0.81 -17.21 7.24
C ALA A 122 -0.82 -17.72 8.69
N ALA A 123 -0.58 -16.86 9.68
CA ALA A 123 -0.57 -17.20 11.10
C ALA A 123 -1.97 -17.50 11.66
N MET A 124 -3.01 -16.83 11.15
CA MET A 124 -4.40 -17.01 11.58
C MET A 124 -5.11 -18.22 10.94
N MET A 125 -4.47 -18.93 9.99
CA MET A 125 -5.09 -20.07 9.30
C MET A 125 -5.33 -21.27 10.24
N PRO A 126 -6.58 -21.72 10.45
CA PRO A 126 -6.84 -23.00 11.11
C PRO A 126 -6.28 -24.17 10.30
N ALA A 127 -5.84 -25.23 10.98
CA ALA A 127 -5.39 -26.45 10.33
C ALA A 127 -6.51 -27.04 9.45
N GLY A 128 -6.25 -27.19 8.15
CA GLY A 128 -7.22 -27.69 7.17
C GLY A 128 -8.18 -26.64 6.59
N ALA A 129 -8.01 -25.34 6.90
CA ALA A 129 -8.77 -24.28 6.26
C ALA A 129 -8.40 -24.11 4.77
N ASN A 130 -9.37 -23.63 3.97
CA ASN A 130 -9.13 -23.25 2.58
C ASN A 130 -8.41 -21.90 2.51
N GLU A 131 -7.16 -21.93 2.08
CA GLU A 131 -6.27 -20.76 2.00
C GLU A 131 -6.83 -19.65 1.11
N ALA A 132 -7.37 -19.99 -0.06
CA ALA A 132 -7.95 -19.02 -0.98
C ALA A 132 -9.24 -18.38 -0.42
N GLU A 133 -10.04 -19.14 0.32
CA GLU A 133 -11.26 -18.63 0.95
C GLU A 133 -10.96 -17.65 2.10
N LEU A 134 -9.96 -17.96 2.94
CA LEU A 134 -9.59 -17.07 4.04
C LEU A 134 -8.85 -15.82 3.53
N ALA A 135 -7.97 -15.96 2.53
CA ALA A 135 -7.29 -14.84 1.90
C ALA A 135 -8.31 -13.86 1.26
N HIS A 136 -9.31 -14.37 0.52
CA HIS A 136 -10.39 -13.55 -0.01
C HIS A 136 -11.22 -12.86 1.08
N LYS A 137 -11.51 -13.53 2.21
CA LYS A 137 -12.23 -12.89 3.34
C LYS A 137 -11.42 -11.81 4.05
N ALA A 138 -10.09 -11.93 4.00
CA ALA A 138 -9.15 -10.98 4.60
C ALA A 138 -8.71 -9.86 3.63
N HIS A 139 -9.15 -9.88 2.37
CA HIS A 139 -8.67 -8.98 1.30
C HIS A 139 -7.14 -9.04 1.09
N VAL A 140 -6.58 -10.25 1.18
CA VAL A 140 -5.15 -10.52 0.99
C VAL A 140 -4.94 -11.36 -0.25
N ASN A 141 -3.89 -11.07 -1.02
CA ASN A 141 -3.49 -11.91 -2.15
C ASN A 141 -3.13 -13.35 -1.66
N PRO A 142 -3.84 -14.41 -2.10
CA PRO A 142 -3.54 -15.78 -1.68
C PRO A 142 -2.13 -16.24 -2.09
N ALA A 143 -1.55 -15.71 -3.18
CA ALA A 143 -0.18 -16.04 -3.58
C ALA A 143 0.85 -15.55 -2.54
N ASN A 144 0.59 -14.43 -1.87
CA ASN A 144 1.46 -13.90 -0.83
C ASN A 144 1.35 -14.70 0.48
N VAL A 145 0.15 -15.20 0.79
CA VAL A 145 -0.04 -16.14 1.90
C VAL A 145 0.73 -17.44 1.63
N ALA A 146 0.59 -18.02 0.45
CA ALA A 146 1.33 -19.21 0.03
C ALA A 146 2.85 -18.98 0.12
N PHE A 147 3.33 -17.83 -0.38
CA PHE A 147 4.72 -17.41 -0.31
C PHE A 147 5.25 -17.37 1.13
N VAL A 148 4.57 -16.67 2.05
CA VAL A 148 5.01 -16.59 3.45
C VAL A 148 5.05 -17.97 4.12
N ARG A 149 4.10 -18.85 3.79
CA ARG A 149 4.07 -20.23 4.32
C ARG A 149 5.20 -21.09 3.75
N GLN A 150 5.50 -20.96 2.46
CA GLN A 150 6.57 -21.71 1.78
C GLN A 150 7.96 -21.25 2.23
N HIS A 151 8.16 -19.94 2.41
CA HIS A 151 9.43 -19.32 2.75
C HIS A 151 9.58 -19.01 4.25
N LYS A 152 8.74 -19.59 5.11
CA LYS A 152 8.68 -19.29 6.55
C LYS A 152 10.05 -19.33 7.23
N ASP A 153 10.81 -20.41 7.03
CA ASP A 153 12.12 -20.59 7.67
C ASP A 153 13.15 -19.56 7.17
N GLU A 154 13.06 -19.13 5.91
CA GLU A 154 13.91 -18.11 5.31
C GLU A 154 13.55 -16.71 5.84
N ILE A 155 12.25 -16.40 5.94
CA ILE A 155 11.73 -15.17 6.54
C ILE A 155 12.14 -15.08 8.01
N GLU A 156 11.95 -16.13 8.80
CA GLU A 156 12.38 -16.19 10.20
C GLU A 156 13.90 -16.07 10.34
N ALA A 157 14.69 -16.69 9.46
CA ALA A 157 16.15 -16.58 9.48
C ALA A 157 16.62 -15.15 9.17
N MET A 158 15.98 -14.47 8.21
CA MET A 158 16.24 -13.05 7.92
C MET A 158 15.83 -12.15 9.09
N GLN A 159 14.65 -12.34 9.66
CA GLN A 159 14.20 -11.60 10.84
C GLN A 159 15.18 -11.77 12.01
N LYS A 160 15.65 -12.99 12.31
CA LYS A 160 16.64 -13.25 13.37
C LYS A 160 18.00 -12.63 13.07
N LYS A 161 18.45 -12.67 11.81
CA LYS A 161 19.73 -12.08 11.36
C LYS A 161 19.76 -10.56 11.51
N TYR A 162 18.61 -9.91 11.27
CA TYR A 162 18.50 -8.46 11.14
C TYR A 162 17.69 -7.79 12.27
N ALA A 163 17.19 -8.56 13.22
CA ALA A 163 16.71 -8.03 14.51
C ALA A 163 17.81 -7.17 15.15
N PRO A 164 17.48 -6.03 15.77
CA PRO A 164 18.46 -5.18 16.43
C PRO A 164 19.16 -6.00 17.52
N GLN A 165 20.46 -6.23 17.36
CA GLN A 165 21.29 -6.95 18.34
C GLN A 165 21.56 -6.04 19.54
N GLY A 166 20.55 -5.86 20.39
CA GLY A 166 20.56 -4.97 21.55
C GLY A 166 19.86 -5.63 22.73
N GLY A 167 20.56 -6.53 23.40
CA GLY A 167 20.02 -7.33 24.51
C GLY A 167 20.93 -8.52 24.83
N ASP A 168 22.19 -8.25 25.16
CA ASP A 168 22.99 -9.22 25.89
C ASP A 168 22.40 -9.32 27.30
N ASP A 169 21.77 -10.46 27.64
CA ASP A 169 21.17 -10.73 28.96
C ASP A 169 22.26 -11.01 30.02
N SER A 170 23.27 -10.16 30.08
CA SER A 170 24.32 -10.15 31.11
C SER A 170 23.78 -9.53 32.42
N ASN A 171 22.74 -10.16 32.96
CA ASN A 171 22.26 -10.00 34.34
C ASN A 171 21.82 -11.35 34.93
N GLN A 172 22.81 -12.24 35.13
CA GLN A 172 22.78 -13.35 36.10
C GLN A 172 23.78 -13.06 37.22
#